data_AF-A0A924R2E2-F1
#
_entry.id   AF-A0A924R2E2-F1
#
_cell.length_a   1.000
_cell.length_b   1.000
_cell.length_c   1.000
_cell.angle_alpha   90.00
_cell.angle_beta   90.00
_cell.angle_gamma   90.00
#
_symmetry.space_group_name_H-M   'P 1'
#
loop_
_entity.id
_entity.type
_entity.pdbx_description
1 polymer ?
#
loop_
_entity_poly.entity_id
_entity_poly.type
_entity_poly.pdbx_seq_one_letter_code
_entity_poly.pdbx_strand_id
1 'polypeptide(L)'
;MLLNELELIDDIKFAHPKDMQDGKIVVTDRDITINLPFVPGVHLAFDHHASEAIRNTGERPNHIIHPDVPSVARVVFDHHGGTSRFPARFHEILEAVDKKDSAQFSHE
;
A
#
# COMPACT_ATOMS: atom_id res chain seq x y z
N MET A 1 -6.93 -4.39 7.52
CA MET A 1 -7.81 -5.52 7.15
C MET A 1 -7.11 -6.59 6.31
N LEU A 2 -6.09 -6.32 5.49
CA LEU A 2 -5.19 -7.38 4.98
C LEU A 2 -4.02 -7.66 5.93
N LEU A 3 -3.30 -6.61 6.37
CA LEU A 3 -2.18 -6.78 7.31
C LEU A 3 -2.62 -7.36 8.67
N ASN A 4 -3.82 -6.99 9.14
CA ASN A 4 -4.43 -7.61 10.34
C ASN A 4 -4.69 -9.11 10.15
N GLU A 5 -5.13 -9.54 8.96
CA GLU A 5 -5.37 -10.97 8.67
C GLU A 5 -4.06 -11.78 8.75
N LEU A 6 -2.94 -11.13 8.43
CA LEU A 6 -1.61 -11.70 8.49
C LEU A 6 -0.95 -11.54 9.87
N GLU A 7 -1.63 -10.89 10.82
CA GLU A 7 -1.09 -10.57 12.15
C GLU A 7 0.25 -9.79 12.10
N LEU A 8 0.40 -8.91 11.09
CA LEU A 8 1.64 -8.14 10.87
C LEU A 8 1.68 -6.80 11.60
N ILE A 9 0.54 -6.32 12.11
CA ILE A 9 0.43 -5.02 12.76
C ILE A 9 -0.37 -5.12 14.05
N ASP A 10 -0.02 -4.29 15.02
CA ASP A 10 -0.66 -4.16 16.33
C ASP A 10 -1.30 -2.76 16.54
N ASP A 11 -0.94 -1.77 15.73
CA ASP A 11 -1.48 -0.40 15.74
C ASP A 11 -1.69 0.16 14.32
N ILE A 12 -2.56 1.17 14.20
CA ILE A 12 -2.83 1.89 12.95
C ILE A 12 -2.83 3.40 13.19
N LYS A 13 -2.00 4.11 12.43
CA LYS A 13 -1.97 5.58 12.38
C LYS A 13 -2.31 6.07 10.98
N PHE A 14 -3.25 7.01 10.89
CA PHE A 14 -3.55 7.71 9.64
C PHE A 14 -2.68 8.96 9.51
N ALA A 15 -2.15 9.19 8.30
CA ALA A 15 -1.34 10.36 7.97
C ALA A 15 -1.75 10.93 6.61
N HIS A 16 -1.57 12.23 6.44
CA HIS A 16 -1.71 12.87 5.13
C HIS A 16 -0.39 12.76 4.35
N PRO A 17 -0.39 12.51 3.02
CA PRO A 17 0.82 12.40 2.23
C PRO A 17 1.78 13.60 2.36
N LYS A 18 1.22 14.80 2.49
CA LYS A 18 2.01 16.02 2.74
C LYS A 18 2.78 15.97 4.06
N ASP A 19 2.20 15.43 5.12
CA ASP A 19 2.87 15.38 6.42
C ASP A 19 3.99 14.33 6.45
N MET A 20 3.86 13.27 5.63
CA MET A 20 4.94 12.31 5.37
C MET A 20 6.08 12.99 4.60
N GLN A 21 5.77 13.72 3.52
CA GLN A 21 6.77 14.45 2.72
C GLN A 21 7.46 15.57 3.49
N ASP A 22 6.72 16.29 4.33
CA ASP A 22 7.23 17.36 5.18
C ASP A 22 8.02 16.80 6.39
N GLY A 23 8.10 15.48 6.58
CA GLY A 23 8.84 14.83 7.68
C GLY A 23 8.22 15.04 9.06
N LYS A 24 6.91 15.31 9.14
CA LYS A 24 6.19 15.54 10.41
C LYS A 24 5.76 14.24 11.08
N ILE A 25 5.71 13.16 10.32
CA ILE A 25 5.43 11.82 10.83
C ILE A 25 6.76 11.13 11.10
N VAL A 26 6.99 10.78 12.36
CA VAL A 26 8.11 9.91 12.74
C VAL A 26 7.82 8.50 12.23
N VAL A 27 8.76 7.95 11.47
CA VAL A 27 8.71 6.59 10.90
C VAL A 27 9.96 5.84 11.35
N THR A 28 9.79 4.58 11.69
CA THR A 28 10.81 3.67 12.22
C THR A 28 10.84 2.37 11.43
N ASP A 29 11.81 1.52 11.73
CA ASP A 29 11.98 0.18 11.14
C ASP A 29 10.94 -0.85 11.61
N ARG A 30 9.99 -0.42 12.46
CA ARG A 30 8.79 -1.19 12.86
C ARG A 30 7.55 -0.82 12.06
N ASP A 31 7.58 0.26 11.29
CA ASP A 31 6.40 0.80 10.63
C ASP A 31 6.24 0.26 9.22
N ILE A 32 5.01 -0.09 8.84
CA ILE A 32 4.61 -0.38 7.46
C ILE A 32 3.80 0.80 6.94
N THR A 33 4.24 1.41 5.84
CA THR A 33 3.50 2.49 5.18
C THR A 33 2.74 1.97 3.98
N ILE A 34 1.49 2.40 3.82
CA ILE A 34 0.62 1.98 2.71
C ILE A 34 0.02 3.24 2.09
N ASN A 35 0.16 3.39 0.77
CA ASN A 35 -0.36 4.54 0.03
C ASN A 35 0.18 5.90 0.47
N LEU A 36 1.42 5.93 0.95
CA LEU A 36 2.07 7.13 1.44
C LEU A 36 3.45 7.26 0.79
N PRO A 37 3.91 8.51 0.55
CA PRO A 37 5.24 8.76 0.00
C PRO A 37 6.32 8.01 0.75
N PHE A 38 7.26 7.43 0.00
CA PHE A 38 8.33 6.62 0.57
C PHE A 38 9.21 7.44 1.55
N VAL A 39 9.50 6.86 2.70
CA VAL A 39 10.42 7.43 3.70
C VAL A 39 11.53 6.41 4.01
N PRO A 40 12.82 6.77 3.89
CA PRO A 40 13.92 5.89 4.27
C PRO A 40 13.85 5.47 5.74
N GLY A 41 14.15 4.20 6.02
CA GLY A 41 14.13 3.63 7.38
C GLY A 41 12.82 2.95 7.77
N VAL A 42 11.77 3.05 6.96
CA VAL A 42 10.53 2.29 7.11
C VAL A 42 10.77 0.79 6.96
N HIS A 43 10.00 -0.05 7.67
CA HIS A 43 10.09 -1.51 7.55
C HIS A 43 9.76 -1.98 6.12
N LEU A 44 8.55 -1.62 5.67
CA LEU A 44 8.03 -1.89 4.33
C LEU A 44 7.16 -0.71 3.90
N ALA A 45 7.27 -0.33 2.64
CA ALA A 45 6.41 0.67 2.00
C ALA A 45 5.70 0.04 0.80
N PHE A 46 4.38 0.10 0.80
CA PHE A 46 3.54 -0.33 -0.31
C PHE A 46 2.96 0.87 -1.05
N ASP A 47 3.15 0.91 -2.36
CA ASP A 47 2.64 1.97 -3.23
C ASP A 47 2.28 1.43 -4.62
N HIS A 48 1.50 2.19 -5.38
CA HIS A 48 1.15 1.90 -6.78
C HIS A 48 1.18 3.16 -7.67
N HIS A 49 1.58 4.31 -7.15
CA HIS A 49 1.68 5.54 -7.92
C HIS A 49 2.97 5.57 -8.73
N ALA A 50 2.86 5.69 -10.05
CA ALA A 50 4.01 5.83 -10.94
C ALA A 50 4.95 7.00 -10.54
N SER A 51 4.42 8.06 -9.95
CA SER A 51 5.19 9.20 -9.46
C SER A 51 6.19 8.81 -8.35
N GLU A 52 5.85 7.87 -7.46
CA GLU A 52 6.76 7.38 -6.43
C GLU A 52 7.85 6.47 -7.03
N ALA A 53 7.53 5.70 -8.07
CA ALA A 53 8.53 4.90 -8.80
C ALA A 53 9.57 5.78 -9.51
N ILE A 54 9.13 6.91 -10.08
CA ILE A 54 10.00 7.89 -10.72
C ILE A 54 10.85 8.65 -9.69
N ARG A 55 10.25 9.03 -8.55
CA ARG A 55 10.95 9.80 -7.51
C ARG A 55 11.99 8.97 -6.78
N ASN A 56 11.69 7.71 -6.48
CA ASN A 56 12.49 6.86 -5.61
C ASN A 56 13.31 5.84 -6.41
N THR A 57 14.28 6.31 -7.19
CA THR A 57 15.16 5.45 -7.99
C THR A 57 16.19 4.69 -7.13
N GLY A 58 16.79 3.66 -7.72
CA GLY A 58 17.78 2.79 -7.08
C GLY A 58 17.16 1.56 -6.41
N GLU A 59 18.03 0.66 -5.94
CA GLU A 59 17.59 -0.55 -5.23
C GLU A 59 17.00 -0.18 -3.86
N ARG A 60 15.74 -0.55 -3.65
CA ARG A 60 14.98 -0.31 -2.41
C ARG A 60 14.14 -1.55 -2.11
N PRO A 61 14.74 -2.59 -1.51
CA PRO A 61 14.06 -3.87 -1.33
C PRO A 61 12.84 -3.78 -0.41
N ASN A 62 12.76 -2.73 0.42
CA ASN A 62 11.62 -2.43 1.28
C ASN A 62 10.57 -1.52 0.64
N HIS A 63 10.74 -1.08 -0.61
CA HIS A 63 9.76 -0.29 -1.35
C HIS A 63 9.06 -1.16 -2.40
N ILE A 64 7.93 -1.74 -2.01
CA ILE A 64 7.12 -2.63 -2.84
C ILE A 64 6.15 -1.77 -3.65
N ILE A 65 6.50 -1.52 -4.90
CA ILE A 65 5.76 -0.64 -5.79
C ILE A 65 5.39 -1.34 -7.10
N HIS A 66 4.10 -1.32 -7.44
CA HIS A 66 3.59 -1.85 -8.70
C HIS A 66 2.71 -0.79 -9.39
N PRO A 67 3.27 0.04 -10.29
CA PRO A 67 2.54 1.15 -10.91
C PRO A 67 1.33 0.75 -11.76
N ASP A 68 1.30 -0.50 -12.22
CA ASP A 68 0.31 -0.99 -13.18
C ASP A 68 -0.90 -1.66 -12.51
N VAL A 69 -0.96 -1.70 -11.17
CA VAL A 69 -2.09 -2.30 -10.43
C VAL A 69 -3.09 -1.24 -9.98
N PRO A 70 -4.40 -1.57 -9.93
CA PRO A 70 -5.46 -0.58 -9.74
C PRO A 70 -5.50 0.06 -8.34
N SER A 71 -4.91 -0.58 -7.32
CA SER A 71 -4.87 -0.04 -5.95
C SER A 71 -3.68 -0.57 -5.17
N VAL A 72 -3.25 0.15 -4.14
CA VAL A 72 -2.24 -0.35 -3.20
C VAL A 72 -2.71 -1.61 -2.43
N ALA A 73 -4.02 -1.78 -2.24
CA ALA A 73 -4.55 -2.97 -1.59
C ALA A 73 -4.26 -4.23 -2.42
N ARG A 74 -4.28 -4.09 -3.76
CA ARG A 74 -3.87 -5.14 -4.69
C ARG A 74 -2.39 -5.47 -4.54
N VAL A 75 -1.52 -4.46 -4.42
CA VAL A 75 -0.07 -4.65 -4.14
C VAL A 75 0.15 -5.50 -2.90
N VAL A 76 -0.50 -5.14 -1.77
CA VAL A 76 -0.38 -5.87 -0.50
C VAL A 76 -0.91 -7.30 -0.64
N PHE A 77 -2.06 -7.47 -1.30
CA PHE A 77 -2.67 -8.78 -1.51
C PHE A 77 -1.76 -9.71 -2.32
N ASP A 78 -1.25 -9.25 -3.46
CA ASP A 78 -0.41 -10.03 -4.35
C ASP A 78 0.95 -10.35 -3.72
N HIS A 79 1.56 -9.37 -3.05
CA HIS A 79 2.86 -9.53 -2.36
C HIS A 79 2.82 -10.65 -1.30
N HIS A 80 1.70 -10.82 -0.60
CA HIS A 80 1.54 -11.84 0.44
C HIS A 80 0.90 -13.14 -0.04
N GLY A 81 0.90 -13.41 -1.35
CA GLY A 81 0.48 -14.69 -1.92
C GLY A 81 -0.98 -14.76 -2.40
N GLY A 82 -1.68 -13.63 -2.40
CA GLY A 82 -3.02 -13.49 -2.98
C GLY A 82 -4.02 -14.54 -2.51
N THR A 83 -4.71 -15.17 -3.46
CA THR A 83 -5.77 -16.17 -3.18
C THR A 83 -5.27 -17.42 -2.45
N SER A 84 -3.96 -17.69 -2.47
CA SER A 84 -3.39 -18.81 -1.70
C SER A 84 -3.28 -18.51 -0.20
N ARG A 85 -3.25 -17.23 0.18
CA ARG A 85 -3.08 -16.79 1.57
C ARG A 85 -4.33 -16.15 2.15
N PHE A 86 -5.09 -15.41 1.34
CA PHE A 86 -6.25 -14.65 1.78
C PHE A 86 -7.56 -15.37 1.46
N PRO A 87 -8.51 -15.42 2.41
CA PRO A 87 -9.81 -16.04 2.18
C PRO A 87 -10.64 -15.30 1.13
N ALA A 88 -11.53 -16.02 0.43
CA ALA A 88 -12.38 -15.49 -0.65
C ALA A 88 -13.25 -14.27 -0.24
N ARG A 89 -13.52 -14.07 1.06
CA ARG A 89 -14.23 -12.88 1.57
C ARG A 89 -13.55 -11.56 1.21
N PHE A 90 -12.25 -11.58 0.89
CA PHE A 90 -11.53 -10.38 0.48
C PHE A 90 -11.71 -10.02 -1.00
N HIS A 91 -12.27 -10.90 -1.84
CA HIS A 91 -12.40 -10.63 -3.27
C HIS A 91 -13.31 -9.45 -3.55
N GLU A 92 -14.51 -9.43 -2.96
CA GLU A 92 -15.49 -8.36 -3.18
C GLU A 92 -14.95 -7.00 -2.72
N ILE A 93 -14.31 -6.94 -1.54
CA ILE A 93 -13.74 -5.68 -1.06
C ILE A 93 -12.54 -5.24 -1.89
N LEU A 94 -11.72 -6.16 -2.39
CA LEU A 94 -10.62 -5.84 -3.30
C LEU A 94 -11.13 -5.29 -4.63
N GLU A 95 -12.16 -5.90 -5.23
CA GLU A 95 -12.78 -5.39 -6.44
C GLU A 95 -13.37 -3.98 -6.24
N ALA A 96 -14.02 -3.75 -5.10
CA ALA A 96 -14.56 -2.43 -4.77
C ALA A 96 -13.47 -1.37 -4.59
N VAL A 97 -12.37 -1.71 -3.90
CA VAL A 97 -11.23 -0.82 -3.70
C VAL A 97 -10.54 -0.53 -5.03
N ASP A 98 -10.29 -1.54 -5.85
CA ASP A 98 -9.68 -1.40 -7.17
C ASP A 98 -10.48 -0.44 -8.06
N LYS A 99 -11.80 -0.59 -8.11
CA LYS A 99 -12.69 0.32 -8.86
C LYS A 99 -12.64 1.74 -8.32
N LYS A 100 -12.66 1.90 -7.00
CA LYS A 100 -12.67 3.21 -6.34
C LYS A 100 -11.37 3.98 -6.59
N ASP A 101 -10.24 3.32 -6.45
CA ASP A 101 -8.91 3.96 -6.52
C ASP A 101 -8.53 4.30 -7.97
N SER A 102 -8.95 3.47 -8.92
CA SER A 102 -8.77 3.71 -10.36
C SER A 102 -9.89 4.53 -11.03
N ALA A 103 -10.90 4.95 -10.25
CA ALA A 103 -12.10 5.65 -10.72
C ALA A 103 -12.88 4.93 -11.87
N GLN A 104 -12.85 3.59 -11.88
CA GLN A 104 -13.50 2.75 -12.89
C GLN A 104 -14.99 2.52 -12.58
N PHE A 105 -15.77 3.58 -12.65
CA PHE A 105 -17.23 3.52 -12.48
C PHE A 105 -17.95 3.61 -13.83
N SER A 106 -19.04 2.88 -13.98
CA SER A 106 -19.98 3.12 -15.08
C SER A 106 -20.82 4.36 -14.77
N HIS A 107 -21.13 5.16 -15.79
CA HIS A 107 -22.26 6.08 -15.72
C HIS A 107 -23.54 5.25 -15.70
N GLU A 108 -24.34 5.34 -14.64
CA GLU A 108 -25.77 5.05 -14.73
C GLU A 108 -26.49 6.20 -15.44
#